data_AF-U2PQ23-F1
#
_entry.id   AF-U2PQ23-F1
#
_cell.length_a   1.000
_cell.length_b   1.000
_cell.length_c   1.000
_cell.angle_alpha   90.00
_cell.angle_beta   90.00
_cell.angle_gamma   90.00
#
_symmetry.space_group_name_H-M   'P 1'
#
loop_
_entity.id
_entity.type
_entity.pdbx_description
1 polymer ?
#
loop_
_entity_poly.entity_id
_entity_poly.type
_entity_poly.pdbx_seq_one_letter_code
_entity_poly.pdbx_strand_id
1 'polypeptide(L)'
;MPSFKYIFEDNRGSKEVSKEDLLDVLSTGEKRAYYILNLIFQILVAQKDGREKLVILDDISESFDYKNKHAIIEYISDIAEYTSSQGEKVFKVILLTHNFDFYRTVASRITKRGNSYIAYTDGGKINFEKGQYTRNLFGYYKDEIAKGNKDNIVVASIPFVRNLIEYTEGDSNPEYLKLTSLLHYKPDTTTIELGEIEKIYNQYWCKSSNVNFAKNRETDHIYDIIIKEADAIVPVEKLEIESKLILSMAIRLKSDEYMIQKISSKVTNGTAIINDIYQKRNQSAWLYKEYKKNINDNAMEILEQVAMLTPENIHLNSFMFEPILDMSLLHLYDLYQEVKNLLIKNAVITP
;
A
#
# COMPACT_ATOMS: atom_id res chain seq x y z
N MET A 1 -20.33 39.44 -6.53
CA MET A 1 -20.46 38.10 -5.94
C MET A 1 -20.92 38.28 -4.51
N PRO A 2 -21.79 37.41 -3.98
CA PRO A 2 -22.09 37.45 -2.56
C PRO A 2 -20.83 37.20 -1.73
N SER A 3 -20.65 37.98 -0.67
CA SER A 3 -19.51 37.92 0.25
C SER A 3 -20.00 37.69 1.68
N PHE A 4 -19.24 36.91 2.44
CA PHE A 4 -19.51 36.77 3.87
C PHE A 4 -19.16 38.07 4.60
N LYS A 5 -19.99 38.43 5.58
CA LYS A 5 -19.71 39.48 6.56
C LYS A 5 -19.40 38.79 7.89
N TYR A 6 -18.28 39.15 8.51
CA TYR A 6 -17.86 38.57 9.79
C TYR A 6 -18.08 39.58 10.90
N ILE A 7 -18.75 39.14 11.96
CA ILE A 7 -19.09 39.97 13.11
C ILE A 7 -18.53 39.29 14.34
N PHE A 8 -17.62 39.97 15.04
CA PHE A 8 -17.15 39.58 16.37
C PHE A 8 -18.04 40.22 17.41
N GLU A 9 -18.52 39.45 18.38
CA GLU A 9 -19.40 39.93 19.45
C GLU A 9 -18.81 39.54 20.81
N ASP A 10 -18.67 40.53 21.70
CA ASP A 10 -18.29 40.33 23.10
C ASP A 10 -19.19 41.16 24.03
N ASN A 11 -18.94 41.11 25.33
CA ASN A 11 -19.69 41.85 26.35
C ASN A 11 -19.63 43.39 26.17
N ARG A 12 -18.79 43.91 25.27
CA ARG A 12 -18.61 45.34 24.97
C ARG A 12 -19.25 45.75 23.63
N GLY A 13 -19.84 44.81 22.89
CA GLY A 13 -20.60 45.06 21.67
C GLY A 13 -20.15 44.19 20.49
N SER A 14 -20.65 44.53 19.30
CA SER A 14 -20.32 43.84 18.05
C SER A 14 -19.51 44.72 17.11
N LYS A 15 -18.50 44.12 16.45
CA LYS A 15 -17.67 44.80 15.46
C LYS A 15 -17.47 43.92 14.24
N GLU A 16 -17.51 44.53 13.06
CA GLU A 16 -17.15 43.86 11.81
C GLU A 16 -15.64 43.63 11.77
N VAL A 17 -15.25 42.41 11.39
CA VAL A 17 -13.85 41.99 11.26
C VAL A 17 -13.55 41.63 9.81
N SER A 18 -12.31 41.86 9.39
CA SER A 18 -11.87 41.47 8.05
C SER A 18 -11.74 39.95 7.95
N LYS A 19 -11.69 39.43 6.71
CA LYS A 19 -11.45 38.02 6.47
C LYS A 19 -10.04 37.62 6.94
N GLU A 20 -9.06 38.49 6.68
CA GLU A 20 -7.66 38.30 7.04
C GLU A 20 -7.52 38.17 8.57
N ASP A 21 -8.11 39.11 9.32
CA ASP A 21 -8.08 39.10 10.79
C ASP A 21 -8.76 37.86 11.37
N LEU A 22 -9.88 37.43 10.77
CA LEU A 22 -10.55 36.20 11.18
C LEU A 22 -9.64 34.99 10.97
N LEU A 23 -9.08 34.85 9.76
CA LEU A 23 -8.20 33.73 9.42
C LEU A 23 -6.96 33.68 10.32
N ASP A 24 -6.42 34.81 10.77
CA ASP A 24 -5.25 34.78 11.66
C ASP A 24 -5.53 34.21 13.05
N VAL A 25 -6.78 34.34 13.53
CA VAL A 25 -7.18 33.91 14.88
C VAL A 25 -7.75 32.48 14.90
N LEU A 26 -8.30 32.00 13.78
CA LEU A 26 -8.85 30.65 13.70
C LEU A 26 -7.78 29.57 13.89
N SER A 27 -8.11 28.55 14.68
CA SER A 27 -7.35 27.31 14.72
C SER A 27 -7.32 26.61 13.37
N THR A 28 -6.38 25.68 13.17
CA THR A 28 -6.28 24.89 11.94
C THR A 28 -7.58 24.17 11.59
N GLY A 29 -8.30 23.64 12.59
CA GLY A 29 -9.59 22.98 12.38
C GLY A 29 -10.69 23.94 11.94
N GLU A 30 -10.74 25.14 12.52
CA GLU A 30 -11.74 26.15 12.16
C GLU A 30 -11.47 26.75 10.78
N LYS A 31 -10.19 26.97 10.42
CA LYS A 31 -9.78 27.35 9.06
C LYS A 31 -10.33 26.36 8.03
N ARG A 32 -10.15 25.05 8.28
CA ARG A 32 -10.68 23.99 7.41
C ARG A 32 -12.20 24.08 7.27
N ALA A 33 -12.93 24.16 8.39
CA ALA A 33 -14.39 24.29 8.37
C ALA A 33 -14.86 25.52 7.58
N TYR A 34 -14.15 26.65 7.74
CA TYR A 34 -14.40 27.87 6.99
C TYR A 34 -14.24 27.67 5.47
N TYR A 35 -13.16 27.01 5.02
CA TYR A 35 -12.94 26.73 3.60
C TYR A 35 -14.05 25.85 3.01
N ILE A 36 -14.48 24.83 3.75
CA ILE A 36 -15.57 23.93 3.35
C ILE A 36 -16.88 24.71 3.20
N LEU A 37 -17.22 25.53 4.19
CA LEU A 37 -18.44 26.34 4.15
C LEU A 37 -18.41 27.31 2.96
N ASN A 38 -17.26 27.93 2.69
CA ASN A 38 -17.09 28.81 1.55
C ASN A 38 -17.24 28.06 0.21
N LEU A 39 -16.68 26.85 0.09
CA LEU A 39 -16.88 25.98 -1.07
C LEU A 39 -18.37 25.66 -1.28
N ILE A 40 -19.05 25.21 -0.24
CA ILE A 40 -20.49 24.90 -0.28
C ILE A 40 -21.29 26.11 -0.76
N PHE A 41 -20.99 27.28 -0.19
CA PHE A 41 -21.66 28.52 -0.55
C PHE A 41 -21.46 28.91 -2.01
N GLN A 42 -20.22 28.81 -2.53
CA GLN A 42 -19.92 29.09 -3.93
C GLN A 42 -20.67 28.15 -4.87
N ILE A 43 -20.80 26.88 -4.50
CA ILE A 43 -21.55 25.89 -5.27
C ILE A 43 -23.05 26.20 -5.26
N LEU A 44 -23.63 26.58 -4.12
CA LEU A 44 -25.04 26.99 -4.02
C LEU A 44 -25.34 28.25 -4.85
N VAL A 45 -24.44 29.23 -4.82
CA VAL A 45 -24.54 30.42 -5.69
C VAL A 45 -24.43 30.01 -7.15
N ALA A 46 -23.55 29.06 -7.44
CA ALA A 46 -23.34 28.57 -8.79
C ALA A 46 -24.56 27.81 -9.34
N GLN A 47 -25.27 27.05 -8.50
CA GLN A 47 -26.53 26.37 -8.82
C GLN A 47 -27.60 27.37 -9.28
N LYS A 48 -27.76 28.48 -8.55
CA LYS A 48 -28.77 29.52 -8.87
C LYS A 48 -28.54 30.22 -10.21
N ASP A 49 -27.30 30.30 -10.65
CA ASP A 49 -26.92 30.91 -11.92
C ASP A 49 -27.22 30.01 -13.14
N GLY A 50 -27.51 28.72 -12.93
CA GLY A 50 -28.06 27.82 -13.97
C GLY A 50 -27.15 27.51 -15.17
N ARG A 51 -25.91 28.02 -15.19
CA ARG A 51 -24.93 27.83 -16.26
C ARG A 51 -23.96 26.69 -15.95
N GLU A 52 -23.54 25.98 -17.00
CA GLU A 52 -22.54 24.91 -16.89
C GLU A 52 -21.23 25.44 -16.28
N LYS A 53 -20.69 24.71 -15.31
CA LYS A 53 -19.47 25.05 -14.57
C LYS A 53 -18.58 23.83 -14.36
N LEU A 54 -17.28 24.10 -14.40
CA LEU A 54 -16.25 23.15 -14.00
C LEU A 54 -15.87 23.41 -12.54
N VAL A 55 -15.99 22.37 -11.70
CA VAL A 55 -15.56 22.38 -10.31
C VAL A 55 -14.33 21.50 -10.20
N ILE A 56 -13.23 22.09 -9.72
CA ILE A 56 -11.98 21.37 -9.44
C ILE A 56 -11.82 21.30 -7.93
N LEU A 57 -11.85 20.09 -7.39
CA LEU A 57 -11.67 19.80 -5.97
C LEU A 57 -10.27 19.24 -5.78
N ASP A 58 -9.37 20.07 -5.27
CA ASP A 58 -7.97 19.69 -5.04
C ASP A 58 -7.76 19.33 -3.58
N ASP A 59 -7.49 18.03 -3.35
CA ASP A 59 -7.12 17.41 -2.10
C ASP A 59 -7.98 17.76 -0.87
N ILE A 60 -9.28 17.77 -1.11
CA ILE A 60 -10.26 18.08 -0.08
C ILE A 60 -10.27 17.05 1.05
N SER A 61 -9.77 15.82 0.84
CA SER A 61 -9.79 14.71 1.82
C SER A 61 -9.09 14.99 3.14
N GLU A 62 -7.94 15.69 3.13
CA GLU A 62 -7.17 15.96 4.35
C GLU A 62 -7.90 16.88 5.34
N SER A 63 -8.92 17.59 4.85
CA SER A 63 -9.67 18.55 5.66
C SER A 63 -10.73 17.90 6.55
N PHE A 64 -10.92 16.58 6.49
CA PHE A 64 -12.07 15.93 7.09
C PHE A 64 -11.73 14.74 7.98
N ASP A 65 -12.26 14.81 9.20
CA ASP A 65 -12.22 13.70 10.14
C ASP A 65 -13.06 12.51 9.63
N TYR A 66 -12.76 11.29 10.09
CA TYR A 66 -13.34 10.04 9.54
C TYR A 66 -14.89 10.04 9.58
N LYS A 67 -15.48 10.69 10.59
CA LYS A 67 -16.93 10.89 10.74
C LYS A 67 -17.53 11.79 9.65
N ASN A 68 -16.77 12.74 9.11
CA ASN A 68 -17.22 13.68 8.09
C ASN A 68 -16.96 13.17 6.66
N LYS A 69 -16.00 12.27 6.43
CA LYS A 69 -15.63 11.72 5.11
C LYS A 69 -16.84 11.30 4.27
N HIS A 70 -17.81 10.61 4.88
CA HIS A 70 -19.03 10.17 4.20
C HIS A 70 -19.94 11.33 3.77
N ALA A 71 -20.12 12.35 4.61
CA ALA A 71 -20.99 13.49 4.31
C ALA A 71 -20.50 14.27 3.07
N ILE A 72 -19.19 14.36 2.87
CA ILE A 72 -18.62 15.06 1.71
C ILE A 72 -18.73 14.24 0.46
N ILE A 73 -18.55 12.92 0.55
CA ILE A 73 -18.75 12.03 -0.60
C ILE A 73 -20.19 12.17 -1.09
N GLU A 74 -21.18 12.16 -0.20
CA GLU A 74 -22.57 12.43 -0.56
C GLU A 74 -22.73 13.82 -1.17
N TYR A 75 -22.14 14.85 -0.55
CA TYR A 75 -22.21 16.22 -1.09
C TYR A 75 -21.61 16.34 -2.51
N ILE A 76 -20.46 15.73 -2.77
CA ILE A 76 -19.84 15.69 -4.10
C ILE A 76 -20.73 14.93 -5.08
N SER A 77 -21.37 13.85 -4.62
CA SER A 77 -22.33 13.09 -5.43
C SER A 77 -23.50 13.96 -5.83
N ASP A 78 -24.11 14.67 -4.88
CA ASP A 78 -25.21 15.61 -5.12
C ASP A 78 -24.83 16.69 -6.13
N ILE A 79 -23.63 17.26 -6.00
CA ILE A 79 -23.12 18.26 -6.94
C ILE A 79 -22.94 17.65 -8.33
N ALA A 80 -22.31 16.49 -8.40
CA ALA A 80 -22.03 15.82 -9.66
C ALA A 80 -23.32 15.41 -10.37
N GLU A 81 -24.38 15.06 -9.64
CA GLU A 81 -25.68 14.64 -10.17
C GLU A 81 -26.65 15.79 -10.42
N TYR A 82 -26.37 16.99 -9.89
CA TYR A 82 -27.25 18.15 -10.03
C TYR A 82 -27.51 18.52 -11.49
N THR A 83 -28.81 18.52 -11.85
CA THR A 83 -29.31 18.93 -13.16
C THR A 83 -30.14 20.21 -13.07
N SER A 84 -30.08 21.03 -14.11
CA SER A 84 -30.95 22.20 -14.26
C SER A 84 -32.41 21.78 -14.45
N SER A 85 -33.33 22.75 -14.43
CA SER A 85 -34.75 22.51 -14.72
C SER A 85 -35.00 21.94 -16.13
N GLN A 86 -34.01 22.00 -17.02
CA GLN A 86 -34.06 21.44 -18.38
C GLN A 86 -33.44 20.04 -18.47
N GLY A 87 -32.98 19.46 -17.35
CA GLY A 87 -32.36 18.13 -17.30
C GLY A 87 -30.88 18.10 -17.68
N GLU A 88 -30.25 19.26 -17.89
CA GLU A 88 -28.83 19.35 -18.25
C GLU A 88 -27.93 19.35 -17.02
N LYS A 89 -26.77 18.69 -17.08
CA LYS A 89 -25.78 18.72 -16.00
C LYS A 89 -25.21 20.14 -15.86
N VAL A 90 -25.33 20.72 -14.67
CA VAL A 90 -24.78 22.05 -14.39
C VAL A 90 -23.32 21.98 -13.98
N PHE A 91 -22.90 20.90 -13.31
CA PHE A 91 -21.53 20.75 -12.84
C PHE A 91 -20.80 19.60 -13.52
N LYS A 92 -19.57 19.90 -13.95
CA LYS A 92 -18.54 18.92 -14.26
C LYS A 92 -17.54 18.95 -13.11
N VAL A 93 -17.32 17.81 -12.47
CA VAL A 93 -16.43 17.74 -11.29
C VAL A 93 -15.15 17.01 -11.66
N ILE A 94 -13.99 17.64 -11.40
CA ILE A 94 -12.68 17.01 -11.38
C ILE A 94 -12.24 16.96 -9.92
N LEU A 95 -11.90 15.78 -9.44
CA LEU A 95 -11.40 15.57 -8.08
C LEU A 95 -9.96 15.06 -8.14
N LEU A 96 -9.07 15.77 -7.46
CA LEU A 96 -7.67 15.42 -7.28
C LEU A 96 -7.48 15.09 -5.80
N THR A 97 -6.78 14.01 -5.50
CA THR A 97 -6.50 13.57 -4.12
C THR A 97 -5.27 12.68 -4.14
N HIS A 98 -4.44 12.81 -3.11
CA HIS A 98 -3.38 11.83 -2.85
C HIS A 98 -3.87 10.73 -1.89
N ASN A 99 -5.02 10.91 -1.22
CA ASN A 99 -5.58 9.90 -0.32
C ASN A 99 -6.23 8.77 -1.12
N PHE A 100 -5.55 7.62 -1.17
CA PHE A 100 -6.00 6.48 -1.97
C PHE A 100 -7.35 5.92 -1.53
N ASP A 101 -7.63 5.89 -0.23
CA ASP A 101 -8.91 5.41 0.29
C ASP A 101 -10.08 6.30 -0.12
N PHE A 102 -9.87 7.62 -0.12
CA PHE A 102 -10.83 8.59 -0.62
C PHE A 102 -11.04 8.44 -2.12
N TYR A 103 -9.94 8.33 -2.89
CA TYR A 103 -9.97 8.01 -4.32
C TYR A 103 -10.82 6.76 -4.60
N ARG A 104 -10.55 5.64 -3.93
CA ARG A 104 -11.25 4.36 -4.15
C ARG A 104 -12.74 4.48 -3.84
N THR A 105 -13.09 5.23 -2.79
CA THR A 105 -14.48 5.44 -2.40
C THR A 105 -15.23 6.30 -3.42
N VAL A 106 -14.65 7.43 -3.85
CA VAL A 106 -15.24 8.32 -4.87
C VAL A 106 -15.34 7.61 -6.23
N ALA A 107 -14.28 6.91 -6.64
CA ALA A 107 -14.21 6.21 -7.91
C ALA A 107 -15.23 5.07 -8.00
N SER A 108 -15.54 4.39 -6.89
CA SER A 108 -16.51 3.30 -6.85
C SER A 108 -17.96 3.76 -6.72
N ARG A 109 -18.22 4.86 -6.00
CA ARG A 109 -19.58 5.32 -5.70
C ARG A 109 -20.11 6.37 -6.68
N ILE A 110 -19.28 7.32 -7.09
CA ILE A 110 -19.72 8.53 -7.81
C ILE A 110 -19.31 8.45 -9.29
N THR A 111 -18.11 7.95 -9.56
CA THR A 111 -17.51 8.05 -10.90
C THR A 111 -17.98 6.92 -11.81
N LYS A 112 -18.23 7.23 -13.10
CA LYS A 112 -18.49 6.20 -14.11
C LYS A 112 -17.24 5.33 -14.32
N ARG A 113 -17.44 4.03 -14.54
CA ARG A 113 -16.34 3.09 -14.80
C ARG A 113 -15.44 3.61 -15.94
N GLY A 114 -14.13 3.71 -15.67
CA GLY A 114 -13.13 4.17 -16.63
C GLY A 114 -12.85 5.68 -16.62
N ASN A 115 -13.54 6.46 -15.78
CA ASN A 115 -13.32 7.90 -15.60
C ASN A 115 -12.47 8.25 -14.37
N SER A 116 -11.76 7.27 -13.81
CA SER A 116 -10.76 7.46 -12.77
C SER A 116 -9.36 7.25 -13.35
N TYR A 117 -8.37 7.97 -12.83
CA TYR A 117 -6.98 7.89 -13.27
C TYR A 117 -6.04 7.98 -12.07
N ILE A 118 -4.88 7.33 -12.19
CA ILE A 118 -3.76 7.50 -11.28
C ILE A 118 -2.68 8.27 -12.02
N ALA A 119 -2.20 9.35 -11.42
CA ALA A 119 -1.08 10.13 -11.94
C ALA A 119 0.21 9.70 -11.22
N TYR A 120 1.29 9.51 -11.98
CA TYR A 120 2.62 9.24 -11.43
C TYR A 120 3.69 9.94 -12.26
N THR A 121 4.85 10.15 -11.66
CA THR A 121 6.00 10.74 -12.35
C THR A 121 7.03 9.65 -12.65
N ASP A 122 7.43 9.53 -13.91
CA ASP A 122 8.50 8.64 -14.33
C ASP A 122 9.37 9.34 -15.38
N GLY A 123 10.70 9.30 -15.21
CA GLY A 123 11.64 9.95 -16.13
C GLY A 123 11.38 11.45 -16.36
N GLY A 124 10.85 12.17 -15.36
CA GLY A 124 10.51 13.59 -15.45
C GLY A 124 9.23 13.90 -16.24
N LYS A 125 8.43 12.89 -16.58
CA LYS A 125 7.11 13.05 -17.22
C LYS A 125 6.00 12.66 -16.27
N ILE A 126 4.87 13.38 -16.35
CA ILE A 126 3.63 12.99 -15.68
C ILE A 126 2.86 12.05 -16.58
N ASN A 127 2.66 10.82 -16.11
CA ASN A 127 1.90 9.79 -16.80
C ASN A 127 0.54 9.60 -16.11
N PHE A 128 -0.45 9.14 -16.88
CA PHE A 128 -1.78 8.82 -16.38
C PHE A 128 -2.13 7.38 -16.74
N GLU A 129 -2.45 6.58 -15.74
CA GLU A 129 -3.00 5.24 -15.92
C GLU A 129 -4.47 5.20 -15.57
N LYS A 130 -5.21 4.28 -16.20
CA LYS A 130 -6.60 4.04 -15.83
C LYS A 130 -6.66 3.60 -14.37
N GLY A 131 -7.61 4.19 -13.63
CA GLY A 131 -7.76 3.97 -12.21
C GLY A 131 -7.93 2.50 -11.86
N GLN A 132 -7.02 1.99 -11.04
CA GLN A 132 -7.00 0.61 -10.56
C GLN A 132 -7.54 0.52 -9.14
N TYR A 133 -7.73 -0.71 -8.66
CA TYR A 133 -8.01 -1.02 -7.25
C TYR A 133 -9.25 -0.29 -6.66
N THR A 134 -10.22 0.05 -7.51
CA THR A 134 -11.47 0.73 -7.12
C THR A 134 -12.47 -0.19 -6.42
N ARG A 135 -12.25 -1.51 -6.48
CA ARG A 135 -13.08 -2.55 -5.85
C ARG A 135 -12.26 -3.32 -4.81
N ASN A 136 -12.87 -4.34 -4.20
CA ASN A 136 -12.19 -5.26 -3.30
C ASN A 136 -10.99 -5.92 -4.00
N LEU A 137 -9.78 -5.55 -3.58
CA LEU A 137 -8.50 -6.06 -4.10
C LEU A 137 -8.41 -7.58 -3.99
N PHE A 138 -8.73 -8.13 -2.82
CA PHE A 138 -8.65 -9.57 -2.58
C PHE A 138 -9.73 -10.35 -3.32
N GLY A 139 -10.90 -9.74 -3.55
CA GLY A 139 -11.89 -10.30 -4.46
C GLY A 139 -11.32 -10.44 -5.88
N TYR A 140 -10.68 -9.38 -6.37
CA TYR A 140 -10.00 -9.40 -7.67
C TYR A 140 -8.87 -10.43 -7.72
N TYR A 141 -8.02 -10.53 -6.69
CA TYR A 141 -6.94 -11.52 -6.66
C TYR A 141 -7.47 -12.95 -6.72
N LYS A 142 -8.51 -13.25 -5.94
CA LYS A 142 -9.16 -14.55 -5.95
C LYS A 142 -9.70 -14.89 -7.34
N ASP A 143 -10.34 -13.95 -8.02
CA ASP A 143 -10.86 -14.13 -9.38
C ASP A 143 -9.74 -14.33 -10.40
N GLU A 144 -8.62 -13.60 -10.29
CA GLU A 144 -7.48 -13.75 -11.19
C GLU A 144 -6.73 -15.06 -10.99
N ILE A 145 -6.51 -15.47 -9.73
CA ILE A 145 -5.90 -16.76 -9.39
C ILE A 145 -6.75 -17.91 -9.95
N ALA A 146 -8.08 -17.81 -9.89
CA ALA A 146 -8.99 -18.80 -10.45
C ALA A 146 -8.87 -18.95 -11.98
N LYS A 147 -8.42 -17.91 -12.70
CA LYS A 147 -8.16 -17.97 -14.15
C LYS A 147 -6.87 -18.71 -14.50
N GLY A 148 -5.99 -18.93 -13.53
CA GLY A 148 -4.69 -19.58 -13.69
C GLY A 148 -3.61 -18.67 -14.30
N ASN A 149 -2.34 -19.12 -14.24
CA ASN A 149 -1.16 -18.43 -14.78
C ASN A 149 -0.96 -16.99 -14.26
N LYS A 150 -1.14 -16.79 -12.95
CA LYS A 150 -1.02 -15.48 -12.27
C LYS A 150 -0.09 -15.56 -11.07
N ASP A 151 1.15 -15.98 -11.32
CA ASP A 151 2.16 -16.22 -10.29
C ASP A 151 2.46 -14.97 -9.47
N ASN A 152 2.53 -13.81 -10.12
CA ASN A 152 2.64 -12.53 -9.44
C ASN A 152 1.54 -12.32 -8.37
N ILE A 153 0.28 -12.63 -8.69
CA ILE A 153 -0.84 -12.48 -7.76
C ILE A 153 -0.81 -13.57 -6.69
N VAL A 154 -0.46 -14.81 -7.04
CA VAL A 154 -0.30 -15.90 -6.06
C VAL A 154 0.76 -15.51 -5.03
N VAL A 155 1.92 -15.05 -5.46
CA VAL A 155 3.00 -14.63 -4.56
C VAL A 155 2.59 -13.42 -3.74
N ALA A 156 2.07 -12.37 -4.37
CA ALA A 156 1.66 -11.14 -3.68
C ALA A 156 0.55 -11.37 -2.65
N SER A 157 -0.22 -12.46 -2.77
CA SER A 157 -1.28 -12.82 -1.82
C SER A 157 -0.77 -13.51 -0.55
N ILE A 158 0.49 -13.97 -0.49
CA ILE A 158 1.04 -14.71 0.65
C ILE A 158 0.91 -13.95 1.98
N PRO A 159 1.33 -12.66 2.09
CA PRO A 159 1.17 -11.89 3.31
C PRO A 159 -0.28 -11.80 3.79
N PHE A 160 -1.21 -11.63 2.85
CA PHE A 160 -2.62 -11.50 3.16
C PHE A 160 -3.21 -12.82 3.69
N VAL A 161 -2.97 -13.94 3.00
CA VAL A 161 -3.49 -15.23 3.44
C VAL A 161 -2.88 -15.62 4.79
N ARG A 162 -1.59 -15.32 5.01
CA ARG A 162 -0.93 -15.48 6.30
C ARG A 162 -1.65 -14.69 7.40
N ASN A 163 -2.00 -13.43 7.17
CA ASN A 163 -2.72 -12.60 8.15
C ASN A 163 -4.15 -13.08 8.38
N LEU A 164 -4.83 -13.56 7.34
CA LEU A 164 -6.14 -14.16 7.49
C LEU A 164 -6.08 -15.35 8.47
N ILE A 165 -5.10 -16.24 8.32
CA ILE A 165 -4.90 -17.37 9.22
C ILE A 165 -4.54 -16.89 10.63
N GLU A 166 -3.68 -15.89 10.78
CA GLU A 166 -3.35 -15.31 12.10
C GLU A 166 -4.60 -14.84 12.84
N TYR A 167 -5.47 -14.12 12.15
CA TYR A 167 -6.67 -13.55 12.77
C TYR A 167 -7.77 -14.56 13.04
N THR A 168 -7.84 -15.66 12.27
CA THR A 168 -8.90 -16.66 12.44
C THR A 168 -8.47 -17.88 13.26
N GLU A 169 -7.21 -18.28 13.18
CA GLU A 169 -6.67 -19.51 13.79
C GLU A 169 -5.52 -19.26 14.78
N GLY A 170 -4.94 -18.07 14.80
CA GLY A 170 -3.81 -17.70 15.66
C GLY A 170 -2.42 -17.93 15.05
N ASP A 171 -1.39 -17.44 15.75
CA ASP A 171 0.01 -17.41 15.31
C ASP A 171 0.79 -18.73 15.54
N SER A 172 0.14 -19.74 16.11
CA SER A 172 0.70 -21.09 16.28
C SER A 172 0.23 -22.09 15.22
N ASN A 173 -0.65 -21.65 14.31
CA ASN A 173 -1.18 -22.51 13.25
C ASN A 173 -0.04 -22.93 12.28
N PRO A 174 0.07 -24.24 11.92
CA PRO A 174 1.15 -24.72 11.04
C PRO A 174 1.20 -24.04 9.67
N GLU A 175 0.06 -23.73 9.07
CA GLU A 175 -0.01 -23.08 7.76
C GLU A 175 0.36 -21.60 7.86
N TYR A 176 0.02 -20.93 8.97
CA TYR A 176 0.54 -19.59 9.27
C TYR A 176 2.06 -19.59 9.41
N LEU A 177 2.64 -20.58 10.11
CA LEU A 177 4.09 -20.69 10.28
C LEU A 177 4.78 -20.95 8.94
N LYS A 178 4.21 -21.82 8.11
CA LYS A 178 4.71 -22.11 6.76
C LYS A 178 4.70 -20.88 5.87
N LEU A 179 3.59 -20.13 5.82
CA LEU A 179 3.56 -18.87 5.07
C LEU A 179 4.51 -17.82 5.66
N THR A 180 4.75 -17.84 6.97
CA THR A 180 5.74 -16.97 7.62
C THR A 180 7.18 -17.30 7.19
N SER A 181 7.50 -18.57 6.91
CA SER A 181 8.78 -18.98 6.31
C SER A 181 8.98 -18.44 4.89
N LEU A 182 7.93 -17.95 4.22
CA LEU A 182 8.04 -17.28 2.91
C LEU A 182 8.23 -15.76 3.03
N LEU A 183 8.12 -15.23 4.26
CA LEU A 183 8.31 -13.82 4.58
C LEU A 183 9.62 -13.58 5.35
N HIS A 184 10.19 -14.64 5.93
CA HIS A 184 11.49 -14.62 6.62
C HIS A 184 12.28 -15.85 6.23
N TYR A 185 13.57 -15.69 5.91
CA TYR A 185 14.38 -16.82 5.48
C TYR A 185 14.63 -17.79 6.64
N LYS A 186 14.07 -18.99 6.55
CA LYS A 186 14.04 -20.07 7.55
C LYS A 186 14.49 -21.39 6.89
N PRO A 187 14.80 -22.43 7.68
CA PRO A 187 15.34 -23.69 7.14
C PRO A 187 14.47 -24.37 6.08
N ASP A 188 13.14 -24.18 6.12
CA ASP A 188 12.16 -24.76 5.21
C ASP A 188 11.78 -23.84 4.03
N THR A 189 12.24 -22.58 4.02
CA THR A 189 11.82 -21.56 3.04
C THR A 189 11.96 -22.01 1.59
N THR A 190 13.07 -22.68 1.24
CA THR A 190 13.37 -23.08 -0.14
C THR A 190 12.72 -24.41 -0.53
N THR A 191 12.10 -25.13 0.41
CA THR A 191 11.53 -26.47 0.17
C THR A 191 10.01 -26.47 0.11
N ILE A 192 9.36 -25.35 0.42
CA ILE A 192 7.89 -25.25 0.37
C ILE A 192 7.42 -25.35 -1.09
N GLU A 193 6.57 -26.33 -1.35
CA GLU A 193 6.05 -26.62 -2.68
C GLU A 193 4.80 -25.78 -3.00
N LEU A 194 4.61 -25.43 -4.26
CA LEU A 194 3.48 -24.65 -4.72
C LEU A 194 2.14 -25.36 -4.46
N GLY A 195 2.09 -26.69 -4.56
CA GLY A 195 0.92 -27.48 -4.23
C GLY A 195 0.50 -27.36 -2.76
N GLU A 196 1.43 -27.06 -1.85
CA GLU A 196 1.11 -26.75 -0.46
C GLU A 196 0.44 -25.38 -0.34
N ILE A 197 0.94 -24.38 -1.06
CA ILE A 197 0.35 -23.03 -1.08
C ILE A 197 -1.08 -23.08 -1.64
N GLU A 198 -1.32 -23.86 -2.69
CA GLU A 198 -2.67 -24.06 -3.22
C GLU A 198 -3.62 -24.67 -2.19
N LYS A 199 -3.17 -25.68 -1.44
CA LYS A 199 -3.98 -26.29 -0.37
C LYS A 199 -4.32 -25.26 0.70
N ILE A 200 -3.35 -24.47 1.15
CA ILE A 200 -3.56 -23.40 2.14
C ILE A 200 -4.57 -22.38 1.61
N TYR A 201 -4.44 -21.97 0.35
CA TYR A 201 -5.34 -20.98 -0.25
C TYR A 201 -6.77 -21.51 -0.33
N ASN A 202 -6.95 -22.75 -0.80
CA ASN A 202 -8.25 -23.41 -0.86
C ASN A 202 -8.87 -23.61 0.53
N GLN A 203 -8.06 -23.93 1.54
CA GLN A 203 -8.51 -24.13 2.90
C GLN A 203 -8.93 -22.82 3.59
N TYR A 204 -8.21 -21.72 3.42
CA TYR A 204 -8.41 -20.51 4.22
C TYR A 204 -9.10 -19.36 3.49
N TRP A 205 -8.95 -19.26 2.16
CA TRP A 205 -9.41 -18.10 1.39
C TRP A 205 -10.36 -18.46 0.23
N CYS A 206 -10.02 -19.49 -0.54
CA CYS A 206 -10.76 -19.95 -1.71
C CYS A 206 -11.82 -21.04 -1.40
N LYS A 207 -12.31 -21.11 -0.15
CA LYS A 207 -13.24 -22.14 0.37
C LYS A 207 -14.47 -22.44 -0.50
N SER A 208 -15.06 -21.41 -1.11
CA SER A 208 -16.28 -21.52 -1.90
C SER A 208 -16.05 -21.94 -3.36
N SER A 209 -14.81 -21.80 -3.84
CA SER A 209 -14.44 -21.97 -5.25
C SER A 209 -12.95 -22.26 -5.29
N ASN A 210 -12.60 -23.55 -5.17
CA ASN A 210 -11.21 -23.96 -5.14
C ASN A 210 -10.50 -23.56 -6.44
N VAL A 211 -9.29 -23.06 -6.27
CA VAL A 211 -8.37 -22.71 -7.36
C VAL A 211 -7.42 -23.87 -7.61
N ASN A 212 -6.88 -23.94 -8.83
CA ASN A 212 -5.93 -24.96 -9.27
C ASN A 212 -4.76 -24.32 -10.04
N PHE A 213 -4.03 -23.43 -9.38
CA PHE A 213 -2.91 -22.68 -9.95
C PHE A 213 -1.58 -23.46 -9.91
N ALA A 214 -1.53 -24.56 -9.17
CA ALA A 214 -0.39 -25.48 -9.06
C ALA A 214 -0.45 -26.63 -10.06
N LYS A 215 -1.51 -26.73 -10.87
CA LYS A 215 -1.73 -27.82 -11.82
C LYS A 215 -0.50 -28.10 -12.70
N ASN A 216 0.00 -29.34 -12.65
CA ASN A 216 1.17 -29.83 -13.39
C ASN A 216 2.52 -29.20 -12.96
N ARG A 217 2.55 -28.53 -11.82
CA ARG A 217 3.72 -27.88 -11.24
C ARG A 217 3.64 -27.86 -9.71
N GLU A 218 3.03 -28.89 -9.15
CA GLU A 218 2.74 -28.99 -7.73
C GLU A 218 4.03 -29.02 -6.90
N THR A 219 5.10 -29.57 -7.45
CA THR A 219 6.44 -29.69 -6.84
C THR A 219 7.34 -28.50 -7.14
N ASP A 220 6.88 -27.47 -7.85
CA ASP A 220 7.67 -26.25 -8.04
C ASP A 220 7.82 -25.55 -6.68
N HIS A 221 9.01 -25.05 -6.37
CA HIS A 221 9.25 -24.35 -5.10
C HIS A 221 8.75 -22.91 -5.17
N ILE A 222 7.96 -22.51 -4.19
CA ILE A 222 7.40 -21.15 -4.16
C ILE A 222 8.48 -20.07 -3.99
N TYR A 223 9.58 -20.39 -3.31
CA TYR A 223 10.74 -19.48 -3.20
C TYR A 223 11.28 -19.10 -4.57
N ASP A 224 11.47 -20.08 -5.46
CA ASP A 224 11.99 -19.83 -6.81
C ASP A 224 11.01 -18.99 -7.63
N ILE A 225 9.70 -19.20 -7.45
CA ILE A 225 8.66 -18.39 -8.07
C ILE A 225 8.71 -16.95 -7.55
N ILE A 226 8.86 -16.72 -6.23
CA ILE A 226 9.01 -15.37 -5.65
C ILE A 226 10.19 -14.64 -6.30
N ILE A 227 11.35 -15.29 -6.37
CA ILE A 227 12.56 -14.68 -6.94
C ILE A 227 12.42 -14.46 -8.46
N LYS A 228 11.82 -15.41 -9.18
CA LYS A 228 11.55 -15.29 -10.62
C LYS A 228 10.62 -14.10 -10.92
N GLU A 229 9.54 -13.96 -10.18
CA GLU A 229 8.62 -12.83 -10.34
C GLU A 229 9.30 -11.51 -9.96
N ALA A 230 10.12 -11.47 -8.90
CA ALA A 230 10.90 -10.29 -8.55
C ALA A 230 11.91 -9.89 -9.64
N ASP A 231 12.59 -10.86 -10.23
CA ASP A 231 13.55 -10.63 -11.32
C ASP A 231 12.88 -10.19 -12.63
N ALA A 232 11.61 -10.52 -12.83
CA ALA A 232 10.83 -10.12 -14.01
C ALA A 232 10.27 -8.68 -13.94
N ILE A 233 10.33 -8.03 -12.76
CA ILE A 233 9.81 -6.68 -12.58
C ILE A 233 10.69 -5.68 -13.35
N VAL A 234 10.02 -4.81 -14.11
CA VAL A 234 10.67 -3.74 -14.86
C VAL A 234 10.70 -2.47 -13.99
N PRO A 235 11.82 -1.72 -13.93
CA PRO A 235 11.94 -0.50 -13.15
C PRO A 235 11.21 0.67 -13.84
N VAL A 236 9.88 0.66 -13.76
CA VAL A 236 9.02 1.77 -14.20
C VAL A 236 8.17 2.16 -13.01
N GLU A 237 8.20 3.43 -12.62
CA GLU A 237 7.32 3.90 -11.55
C GLU A 237 5.86 3.77 -12.01
N LYS A 238 5.04 3.05 -11.24
CA LYS A 238 3.61 2.87 -11.50
C LYS A 238 2.93 2.38 -10.24
N LEU A 239 1.61 2.53 -10.19
CA LEU A 239 0.81 2.01 -9.10
C LEU A 239 0.56 0.51 -9.29
N GLU A 240 1.51 -0.32 -8.85
CA GLU A 240 1.40 -1.78 -8.92
C GLU A 240 1.73 -2.42 -7.56
N ILE A 241 0.69 -2.73 -6.79
CA ILE A 241 0.80 -3.26 -5.42
C ILE A 241 1.53 -4.61 -5.44
N GLU A 242 1.23 -5.46 -6.43
CA GLU A 242 1.76 -6.81 -6.58
C GLU A 242 3.29 -6.77 -6.66
N SER A 243 3.84 -5.93 -7.55
CA SER A 243 5.28 -5.79 -7.74
C SER A 243 5.98 -5.24 -6.50
N LYS A 244 5.37 -4.25 -5.83
CA LYS A 244 5.94 -3.71 -4.58
C LYS A 244 5.98 -4.76 -3.46
N LEU A 245 4.95 -5.61 -3.35
CA LEU A 245 4.90 -6.71 -2.40
C LEU A 245 5.92 -7.80 -2.73
N ILE A 246 6.00 -8.22 -4.00
CA ILE A 246 6.97 -9.22 -4.47
C ILE A 246 8.41 -8.75 -4.21
N LEU A 247 8.74 -7.50 -4.55
CA LEU A 247 10.05 -6.92 -4.26
C LEU A 247 10.32 -6.89 -2.76
N SER A 248 9.37 -6.44 -1.95
CA SER A 248 9.52 -6.40 -0.49
C SER A 248 9.83 -7.79 0.09
N MET A 249 9.09 -8.81 -0.35
CA MET A 249 9.32 -10.20 0.05
C MET A 249 10.71 -10.69 -0.39
N ALA A 250 11.08 -10.48 -1.65
CA ALA A 250 12.36 -10.92 -2.19
C ALA A 250 13.56 -10.24 -1.50
N ILE A 251 13.48 -8.91 -1.28
CA ILE A 251 14.48 -8.14 -0.51
C ILE A 251 14.65 -8.74 0.88
N ARG A 252 13.54 -8.99 1.58
CA ARG A 252 13.57 -9.56 2.93
C ARG A 252 14.22 -10.92 2.95
N LEU A 253 13.77 -11.84 2.10
CA LEU A 253 14.31 -13.19 1.98
C LEU A 253 15.81 -13.17 1.68
N LYS A 254 16.24 -12.37 0.71
CA LYS A 254 17.65 -12.25 0.31
C LYS A 254 18.51 -11.59 1.39
N SER A 255 18.00 -10.59 2.09
CA SER A 255 18.72 -9.93 3.19
C SER A 255 18.90 -10.84 4.41
N ASP A 256 17.85 -11.59 4.78
CA ASP A 256 17.92 -12.57 5.87
C ASP A 256 18.90 -13.69 5.50
N GLU A 257 18.82 -14.23 4.28
CA GLU A 257 19.77 -15.23 3.73
C GLU A 257 21.22 -14.74 3.84
N TYR A 258 21.51 -13.51 3.38
CA TYR A 258 22.84 -12.92 3.45
C TYR A 258 23.36 -12.79 4.90
N MET A 259 22.54 -12.24 5.80
CA MET A 259 22.91 -12.08 7.21
C MET A 259 23.18 -13.44 7.87
N ILE A 260 22.33 -14.44 7.61
CA ILE A 260 22.49 -15.80 8.14
C ILE A 260 23.81 -16.41 7.66
N GLN A 261 24.12 -16.34 6.37
CA GLN A 261 25.38 -16.88 5.81
C GLN A 261 26.61 -16.19 6.40
N LYS A 262 26.58 -14.86 6.52
CA LYS A 262 27.69 -14.07 7.07
C LYS A 262 27.90 -14.32 8.56
N ILE A 263 26.84 -14.34 9.37
CA ILE A 263 26.93 -14.61 10.81
C ILE A 263 27.45 -16.03 11.03
N SER A 264 26.90 -17.01 10.31
CA SER A 264 27.30 -18.41 10.45
C SER A 264 28.77 -18.66 10.10
N SER A 265 29.31 -17.92 9.12
CA SER A 265 30.69 -18.09 8.65
C SER A 265 31.73 -17.27 9.42
N LYS A 266 31.39 -16.04 9.86
CA LYS A 266 32.37 -15.10 10.43
C LYS A 266 32.30 -14.93 11.95
N VAL A 267 31.17 -15.26 12.58
CA VAL A 267 30.99 -15.05 14.03
C VAL A 267 31.25 -16.35 14.78
N THR A 268 32.02 -16.26 15.87
CA THR A 268 32.23 -17.41 16.76
C THR A 268 30.89 -17.88 17.33
N ASN A 269 30.60 -19.19 17.27
CA ASN A 269 29.29 -19.78 17.58
C ASN A 269 28.14 -19.29 16.69
N GLY A 270 28.42 -18.81 15.48
CA GLY A 270 27.42 -18.29 14.53
C GLY A 270 26.23 -19.21 14.31
N THR A 271 26.46 -20.52 14.10
CA THR A 271 25.38 -21.50 13.94
C THR A 271 24.45 -21.58 15.16
N ALA A 272 24.98 -21.52 16.38
CA ALA A 272 24.17 -21.53 17.60
C ALA A 272 23.34 -20.24 17.74
N ILE A 273 23.94 -19.10 17.39
CA ILE A 273 23.24 -17.80 17.36
C ILE A 273 22.07 -17.85 16.37
N ILE A 274 22.29 -18.36 15.15
CA ILE A 274 21.25 -18.48 14.13
C ILE A 274 20.13 -19.42 14.60
N ASN A 275 20.45 -20.57 15.20
CA ASN A 275 19.47 -21.50 15.73
C ASN A 275 18.59 -20.87 16.83
N ASP A 276 19.18 -20.06 17.72
CA ASP A 276 18.42 -19.28 18.70
C ASP A 276 17.53 -18.23 18.05
N ILE A 277 18.05 -17.51 17.04
CA ILE A 277 17.30 -16.48 16.31
C ILE A 277 16.07 -17.07 15.59
N TYR A 278 16.16 -18.28 15.03
CA TYR A 278 15.00 -18.93 14.38
C TYR A 278 13.80 -19.14 15.32
N GLN A 279 14.04 -19.23 16.62
CA GLN A 279 13.00 -19.38 17.65
C GLN A 279 12.44 -18.04 18.15
N LYS A 280 13.03 -16.90 17.77
CA LYS A 280 12.59 -15.58 18.23
C LYS A 280 11.50 -15.00 17.34
N ARG A 281 10.57 -14.29 17.98
CA ARG A 281 9.73 -13.32 17.27
C ARG A 281 10.61 -12.19 16.74
N ASN A 282 10.24 -11.61 15.58
CA ASN A 282 11.00 -10.56 14.90
C ASN A 282 12.41 -10.98 14.45
N GLN A 283 12.52 -12.16 13.83
CA GLN A 283 13.78 -12.76 13.35
C GLN A 283 14.71 -11.74 12.68
N SER A 284 14.21 -10.99 11.69
CA SER A 284 15.03 -10.06 10.91
C SER A 284 15.62 -8.92 11.75
N ALA A 285 14.92 -8.48 12.80
CA ALA A 285 15.45 -7.47 13.73
C ALA A 285 16.60 -8.03 14.58
N TRP A 286 16.53 -9.31 14.97
CA TRP A 286 17.62 -9.97 15.68
C TRP A 286 18.81 -10.25 14.77
N LEU A 287 18.58 -10.70 13.53
CA LEU A 287 19.63 -10.84 12.51
C LEU A 287 20.37 -9.52 12.28
N TYR A 288 19.62 -8.43 12.07
CA TYR A 288 20.17 -7.09 11.91
C TYR A 288 21.03 -6.67 13.10
N LYS A 289 20.53 -6.86 14.34
CA LYS A 289 21.26 -6.52 15.57
C LYS A 289 22.57 -7.31 15.70
N GLU A 290 22.53 -8.62 15.46
CA GLU A 290 23.74 -9.46 15.53
C GLU A 290 24.73 -9.13 14.42
N TYR A 291 24.25 -8.84 13.20
CA TYR A 291 25.12 -8.39 12.10
C TYR A 291 25.82 -7.08 12.43
N LYS A 292 25.06 -6.08 12.90
CA LYS A 292 25.58 -4.75 13.30
C LYS A 292 26.57 -4.82 14.45
N LYS A 293 26.39 -5.76 15.37
CA LYS A 293 27.26 -5.93 16.53
C LYS A 293 28.58 -6.62 16.18
N ASN A 294 28.53 -7.68 15.38
CA ASN A 294 29.68 -8.58 15.21
C ASN A 294 30.40 -8.45 13.85
N ILE A 295 29.76 -7.88 12.83
CA ILE A 295 30.32 -7.79 11.46
C ILE A 295 30.43 -6.33 11.01
N ASN A 296 29.30 -5.62 10.92
CA ASN A 296 29.24 -4.18 10.64
C ASN A 296 30.13 -3.69 9.47
N ASP A 297 30.11 -4.40 8.34
CA ASP A 297 30.86 -4.01 7.13
C ASP A 297 30.02 -3.11 6.21
N ASN A 298 30.52 -2.81 5.00
CA ASN A 298 29.85 -1.92 4.04
C ASN A 298 28.43 -2.37 3.65
N ALA A 299 28.06 -3.63 3.88
CA ALA A 299 26.70 -4.09 3.63
C ALA A 299 25.69 -3.51 4.65
N MET A 300 26.16 -2.96 5.77
CA MET A 300 25.32 -2.44 6.84
C MET A 300 24.39 -1.31 6.37
N GLU A 301 24.86 -0.42 5.48
CA GLU A 301 24.06 0.68 4.95
C GLU A 301 22.83 0.15 4.17
N ILE A 302 23.04 -0.86 3.32
CA ILE A 302 21.98 -1.53 2.58
C ILE A 302 21.01 -2.23 3.56
N LEU A 303 21.54 -2.95 4.54
CA LEU A 303 20.72 -3.66 5.54
C LEU A 303 19.91 -2.70 6.43
N GLU A 304 20.40 -1.48 6.69
CA GLU A 304 19.65 -0.43 7.35
C GLU A 304 18.45 0.04 6.53
N GLN A 305 18.64 0.27 5.23
CA GLN A 305 17.53 0.61 4.32
C GLN A 305 16.48 -0.51 4.28
N VAL A 306 16.92 -1.78 4.19
CA VAL A 306 16.02 -2.94 4.25
C VAL A 306 15.23 -2.94 5.55
N ALA A 307 15.88 -2.73 6.69
CA ALA A 307 15.25 -2.73 8.00
C ALA A 307 14.24 -1.59 8.17
N MET A 308 14.39 -0.46 7.46
CA MET A 308 13.42 0.64 7.47
C MET A 308 12.21 0.37 6.57
N LEU A 309 12.44 -0.13 5.35
CA LEU A 309 11.39 -0.17 4.32
C LEU A 309 10.56 -1.45 4.37
N THR A 310 11.17 -2.60 4.57
CA THR A 310 10.46 -3.89 4.42
C THR A 310 9.56 -4.31 5.60
N PRO A 311 9.69 -3.84 6.87
CA PRO A 311 8.80 -4.30 7.95
C PRO A 311 7.33 -3.94 7.73
N GLU A 312 7.07 -2.74 7.20
CA GLU A 312 5.70 -2.23 7.04
C GLU A 312 4.96 -2.92 5.88
N ASN A 313 5.69 -3.32 4.83
CA ASN A 313 5.10 -3.80 3.58
C ASN A 313 4.77 -5.29 3.58
N ILE A 314 5.39 -6.08 4.47
CA ILE A 314 5.25 -7.54 4.51
C ILE A 314 4.25 -7.98 5.60
N HIS A 315 4.07 -7.18 6.65
CA HIS A 315 3.07 -7.44 7.70
C HIS A 315 1.79 -6.67 7.40
N LEU A 316 1.13 -7.10 6.32
CA LEU A 316 0.03 -6.41 5.66
C LEU A 316 -1.27 -6.42 6.50
N ASN A 317 -1.41 -5.55 7.49
CA ASN A 317 -2.70 -5.36 8.14
C ASN A 317 -3.73 -4.91 7.08
N SER A 318 -4.93 -5.49 7.08
CA SER A 318 -6.01 -5.18 6.12
C SER A 318 -6.42 -3.70 6.04
N PHE A 319 -5.87 -2.87 6.92
CA PHE A 319 -6.10 -1.45 7.07
C PHE A 319 -4.98 -0.54 6.52
N MET A 320 -3.83 -1.08 6.08
CA MET A 320 -2.62 -0.30 5.80
C MET A 320 -2.06 -0.58 4.39
N PHE A 321 -2.87 -0.39 3.34
CA PHE A 321 -2.33 -0.37 1.98
C PHE A 321 -1.58 0.93 1.66
N GLU A 322 -1.88 2.03 2.37
CA GLU A 322 -1.27 3.34 2.12
C GLU A 322 0.27 3.29 2.16
N PRO A 323 0.95 2.70 3.17
CA PRO A 323 2.40 2.59 3.17
C PRO A 323 2.97 1.89 1.91
N ILE A 324 2.33 0.81 1.45
CA ILE A 324 2.75 0.07 0.24
C ILE A 324 2.52 0.92 -1.02
N LEU A 325 1.43 1.68 -1.06
CA LEU A 325 1.10 2.54 -2.20
C LEU A 325 2.08 3.71 -2.29
N ASP A 326 2.46 4.28 -1.16
CA ASP A 326 3.36 5.43 -1.05
C ASP A 326 4.83 5.07 -1.32
N MET A 327 5.20 3.80 -1.17
CA MET A 327 6.55 3.35 -1.49
C MET A 327 6.84 3.41 -2.99
N SER A 328 7.96 4.01 -3.40
CA SER A 328 8.39 4.00 -4.80
C SER A 328 8.76 2.59 -5.26
N LEU A 329 8.24 2.19 -6.43
CA LEU A 329 8.63 0.93 -7.07
C LEU A 329 10.11 0.95 -7.48
N LEU A 330 10.58 2.08 -8.02
CA LEU A 330 11.98 2.25 -8.42
C LEU A 330 12.92 2.08 -7.24
N HIS A 331 12.60 2.69 -6.10
CA HIS A 331 13.42 2.56 -4.90
C HIS A 331 13.49 1.11 -4.38
N LEU A 332 12.36 0.39 -4.37
CA LEU A 332 12.34 -1.04 -4.05
C LEU A 332 13.17 -1.86 -5.04
N TYR A 333 13.07 -1.54 -6.33
CA TYR A 333 13.82 -2.24 -7.37
C TYR A 333 15.33 -2.08 -7.16
N ASP A 334 15.80 -0.85 -6.95
CA ASP A 334 17.21 -0.55 -6.72
C ASP A 334 17.73 -1.27 -5.47
N LEU A 335 16.98 -1.21 -4.36
CA LEU A 335 17.33 -1.91 -3.13
C LEU A 335 17.38 -3.44 -3.32
N TYR A 336 16.46 -3.99 -4.12
CA TYR A 336 16.50 -5.42 -4.48
C TYR A 336 17.77 -5.77 -5.25
N GLN A 337 18.18 -4.95 -6.22
CA GLN A 337 19.44 -5.17 -6.95
C GLN A 337 20.66 -5.09 -6.02
N GLU A 338 20.70 -4.11 -5.11
CA GLU A 338 21.77 -3.98 -4.13
C GLU A 338 21.89 -5.21 -3.22
N VAL A 339 20.77 -5.67 -2.66
CA VAL A 339 20.74 -6.86 -1.80
C VAL A 339 21.11 -8.13 -2.58
N LYS A 340 20.64 -8.29 -3.81
CA LYS A 340 21.02 -9.41 -4.69
C LYS A 340 22.53 -9.44 -4.93
N ASN A 341 23.14 -8.28 -5.15
CA ASN A 341 24.58 -8.14 -5.35
C ASN A 341 25.41 -8.50 -4.10
N LEU A 342 24.87 -8.32 -2.89
CA LEU A 342 25.53 -8.75 -1.65
C LEU A 342 25.75 -10.27 -1.62
N LEU A 343 24.76 -11.05 -2.04
CA LEU A 343 24.85 -12.51 -2.09
C LEU A 343 25.81 -13.01 -3.15
N ILE A 344 25.83 -12.39 -4.34
CA ILE A 344 26.78 -12.72 -5.40
C ILE A 344 28.21 -12.51 -4.92
N LYS A 345 28.50 -11.34 -4.32
CA LYS A 345 29.83 -11.05 -3.76
C LYS A 345 30.18 -12.00 -2.63
N ASN A 346 29.20 -12.43 -1.82
CA ASN A 346 29.45 -13.39 -0.75
C ASN A 346 29.89 -14.76 -1.30
N ALA A 347 29.19 -15.27 -2.32
CA ALA A 347 29.49 -16.56 -2.95
C ALA A 347 30.89 -16.62 -3.57
N VAL A 348 31.40 -15.49 -4.09
CA VAL A 348 32.76 -15.40 -4.68
C VAL A 348 33.88 -15.41 -3.62
N ILE A 349 33.57 -15.07 -2.37
CA ILE A 349 34.57 -14.93 -1.28
C ILE A 349 34.67 -16.21 -0.43
N THR A 350 33.69 -17.10 -0.48
CA THR A 350 33.72 -18.43 0.15
C THR A 350 34.45 -19.45 -0.76
N PRO A 351 35.59 -20.04 -0.33
CA PRO A 351 36.35 -21.03 -1.11
C PRO A 351 35.63 -22.38 -1.27
#